data_AF-A0A1R0KIK4-F1
#
_entry.id   AF-A0A1R0KIK4-F1
#
_cell.length_a   1.000
_cell.length_b   1.000
_cell.length_c   1.000
_cell.angle_alpha   90.00
_cell.angle_beta   90.00
_cell.angle_gamma   90.00
#
_symmetry.space_group_name_H-M   'P 1'
#
loop_
_entity.id
_entity.type
_entity.pdbx_description
1 polymer ?
#
loop_
_entity_poly.entity_id
_entity_poly.type
_entity_poly.pdbx_seq_one_letter_code
_entity_poly.pdbx_strand_id
1 'polypeptide(L)'
;MSRRSRLENLVSEIEERDEKRTRAIANVRSQTIEVDIPDDLGVVEVSGAGRLERIEIDLDNLPYTTAPALSASLLEAIVAAEEHAQELRQQALDVSRPR
;
A
#
# COMPACT_ATOMS: atom_id res chain seq x y z
N MET A 1 -37.84 23.04 7.05
CA MET A 1 -36.46 22.78 7.52
C MET A 1 -35.77 24.09 7.85
N SER A 2 -35.25 24.21 9.08
CA SER A 2 -34.47 25.39 9.50
C SER A 2 -33.05 25.35 8.91
N ARG A 3 -32.47 26.53 8.65
CA ARG A 3 -31.05 26.70 8.26
C ARG A 3 -30.11 25.98 9.23
N ARG A 4 -30.48 25.90 10.51
CA ARG A 4 -29.75 25.21 11.57
C ARG A 4 -29.70 23.69 11.36
N SER A 5 -30.84 23.05 11.08
CA SER A 5 -30.91 21.61 10.79
C SER A 5 -30.15 21.23 9.50
N ARG A 6 -30.11 22.13 8.51
CA ARG A 6 -29.27 21.95 7.31
C ARG A 6 -27.77 21.98 7.62
N LEU A 7 -27.34 22.83 8.55
CA LEU A 7 -25.94 22.91 8.99
C LEU A 7 -25.56 21.70 9.85
N GLU A 8 -26.43 21.27 10.76
CA GLU A 8 -26.22 20.08 11.59
C GLU A 8 -26.06 18.83 10.71
N ASN A 9 -26.94 18.63 9.73
CA ASN A 9 -26.81 17.52 8.77
C ASN A 9 -25.50 17.58 7.97
N LEU A 10 -25.08 18.77 7.55
CA LEU A 10 -23.84 18.93 6.79
C LEU A 10 -22.61 18.59 7.64
N VAL A 11 -22.59 19.01 8.92
CA VAL A 11 -21.50 18.69 9.84
C VAL A 11 -21.42 17.18 10.07
N SER A 12 -22.55 16.53 10.37
CA SER A 12 -22.57 15.07 10.55
C SER A 12 -22.15 14.31 9.30
N GLU A 13 -22.55 14.77 8.10
CA GLU A 13 -22.06 14.17 6.85
C GLU A 13 -20.55 14.35 6.65
N ILE A 14 -19.97 15.47 7.08
CA ILE A 14 -18.52 15.70 7.01
C ILE A 14 -17.79 14.80 8.01
N GLU A 15 -18.26 14.71 9.24
CA GLU A 15 -17.68 13.85 10.29
C GLU A 15 -17.69 12.38 9.88
N GLU A 16 -18.82 11.86 9.39
CA GLU A 16 -18.89 10.47 8.90
C GLU A 16 -17.94 10.20 7.74
N ARG A 17 -17.74 11.17 6.85
CA ARG A 17 -16.80 11.04 5.72
C ARG A 17 -15.35 11.01 6.21
N ASP A 18 -15.00 11.88 7.13
CA ASP A 18 -13.65 11.95 7.67
C ASP A 18 -13.29 10.66 8.43
N GLU A 19 -14.23 10.13 9.22
CA GLU A 19 -14.05 8.84 9.89
C GLU A 19 -13.89 7.68 8.90
N LYS A 20 -14.75 7.59 7.87
CA LYS A 20 -14.64 6.54 6.84
C LYS A 20 -13.29 6.58 6.13
N ARG A 21 -12.84 7.79 5.75
CA ARG A 21 -11.56 7.99 5.09
C ARG A 21 -10.40 7.61 6.00
N THR A 22 -10.43 8.03 7.27
CA THR A 22 -9.39 7.71 8.26
C THR A 22 -9.27 6.21 8.46
N ARG A 23 -10.40 5.49 8.59
CA ARG A 23 -10.40 4.02 8.72
C ARG A 23 -9.87 3.33 7.45
N ALA A 24 -10.27 3.80 6.27
CA ALA A 24 -9.80 3.22 5.01
C ALA A 24 -8.27 3.34 4.85
N ILE A 25 -7.70 4.50 5.17
CA ILE A 25 -6.25 4.71 5.13
C ILE A 25 -5.54 3.87 6.19
N ALA A 26 -6.10 3.78 7.41
CA ALA A 26 -5.52 2.99 8.48
C ALA A 26 -5.43 1.50 8.11
N ASN A 27 -6.49 0.95 7.50
CA ASN A 27 -6.53 -0.44 7.06
C ASN A 27 -5.49 -0.73 5.98
N VAL A 28 -5.33 0.14 4.98
CA VAL A 28 -4.31 -0.04 3.95
C VAL A 28 -2.91 0.03 4.55
N ARG A 29 -2.66 0.97 5.46
CA ARG A 29 -1.35 1.10 6.12
C ARG A 29 -0.92 -0.14 6.91
N SER A 30 -1.88 -0.91 7.44
CA SER A 30 -1.61 -2.15 8.17
C SER A 30 -1.48 -3.39 7.29
N GLN A 31 -1.74 -3.29 5.99
CA GLN A 31 -1.55 -4.41 5.06
C GLN A 31 -0.07 -4.56 4.73
N THR A 32 0.35 -5.81 4.54
CA THR A 32 1.66 -6.15 3.99
C THR A 32 1.46 -6.54 2.53
N ILE A 33 2.33 -6.05 1.67
CA ILE A 33 2.33 -6.28 0.22
C ILE A 33 3.56 -7.11 -0.07
N GLU A 34 3.33 -8.27 -0.67
CA GLU A 34 4.35 -9.23 -1.03
C GLU A 34 4.56 -9.15 -2.54
N VAL A 35 5.81 -9.05 -2.95
CA VAL A 35 6.23 -9.06 -4.35
C VAL A 35 7.38 -10.02 -4.53
N ASP A 36 7.22 -10.96 -5.45
CA ASP A 36 8.26 -11.93 -5.79
C ASP A 36 9.47 -11.22 -6.43
N ILE A 37 10.66 -11.62 -6.02
CA ILE A 37 11.90 -11.23 -6.69
C ILE A 37 12.02 -12.11 -7.95
N PRO A 38 12.28 -11.51 -9.12
CA PRO A 38 12.46 -12.26 -10.37
C PRO A 38 13.43 -13.45 -10.25
N ASP A 39 13.26 -14.44 -11.13
CA ASP A 39 14.07 -15.67 -11.18
C ASP A 39 13.97 -16.53 -9.91
N ASP A 40 12.82 -16.52 -9.25
CA ASP A 40 12.54 -17.25 -8.01
C ASP A 40 13.58 -16.97 -6.90
N LEU A 41 14.15 -15.75 -6.89
CA LEU A 41 15.20 -15.35 -5.96
C LEU A 41 14.66 -15.01 -4.56
N GLY A 42 13.35 -15.02 -4.36
CA GLY A 42 12.70 -14.82 -3.07
C GLY A 42 11.54 -13.81 -3.13
N VAL A 43 11.30 -13.10 -2.03
CA VAL A 43 10.13 -12.22 -1.85
C VAL A 43 10.53 -10.94 -1.10
N VAL A 44 9.94 -9.82 -1.48
CA VAL A 44 10.01 -8.53 -0.79
C VAL A 44 8.66 -8.21 -0.16
N GLU A 45 8.67 -7.86 1.13
CA GLU A 45 7.49 -7.43 1.88
C GLU A 45 7.58 -5.94 2.21
N VAL A 46 6.58 -5.17 1.75
CA VAL A 46 6.43 -3.74 2.03
C VAL A 46 5.09 -3.49 2.69
N SER A 47 5.07 -2.71 3.76
CA SER A 47 3.81 -2.25 4.35
C SER A 47 3.02 -1.38 3.37
N GLY A 48 1.70 -1.30 3.50
CA GLY A 48 0.88 -0.37 2.74
C GLY A 48 1.18 1.11 3.06
N ALA A 49 2.07 1.40 4.02
CA ALA A 49 2.66 2.71 4.23
C ALA A 49 3.90 2.99 3.35
N GLY A 50 4.39 2.03 2.57
CA GLY A 50 5.59 2.13 1.73
C GLY A 50 6.89 1.89 2.50
N ARG A 51 6.82 1.32 3.71
CA ARG A 51 8.02 0.93 4.47
C ARG A 51 8.35 -0.53 4.18
N LEU A 52 9.58 -0.79 3.75
CA LEU A 52 10.15 -2.13 3.65
C LEU A 52 10.16 -2.82 5.02
N GLU A 53 9.57 -4.01 5.10
CA GLU A 53 9.46 -4.79 6.34
C GLU A 53 10.37 -6.01 6.32
N ARG A 54 10.43 -6.72 5.19
CA ARG A 54 11.24 -7.93 5.05
C ARG A 54 11.71 -8.11 3.61
N ILE A 55 12.88 -8.72 3.49
CA ILE A 55 13.36 -9.31 2.23
C ILE A 55 13.75 -10.74 2.57
N GLU A 56 13.16 -11.68 1.86
CA GLU A 56 13.52 -13.09 1.90
C GLU A 56 14.22 -13.44 0.59
N ILE A 57 15.37 -14.11 0.68
CA ILE A 57 16.15 -14.52 -0.48
C ILE A 57 16.20 -16.04 -0.47
N ASP A 58 15.86 -16.65 -1.62
CA ASP A 58 16.03 -18.07 -1.83
C ASP A 58 17.52 -18.39 -2.05
N LEU A 59 18.10 -19.09 -1.09
CA LEU A 59 19.51 -19.49 -1.11
C LEU A 59 19.78 -20.61 -2.12
N ASP A 60 18.77 -21.38 -2.50
CA ASP A 60 18.91 -22.46 -3.48
C ASP A 60 19.08 -21.90 -4.90
N ASN A 61 18.46 -20.75 -5.18
CA ASN A 61 18.56 -20.06 -6.47
C ASN A 61 19.72 -19.06 -6.55
N LEU A 62 20.29 -18.67 -5.40
CA LEU A 62 21.40 -17.70 -5.32
C LEU A 62 22.65 -18.06 -6.16
N PRO A 63 23.10 -19.33 -6.26
CA PRO A 63 24.25 -19.70 -7.08
C PRO A 63 24.07 -19.50 -8.59
N TYR A 64 22.81 -19.38 -9.05
CA TYR A 64 22.48 -19.20 -10.46
C TYR A 64 22.37 -17.73 -10.87
N THR A 65 22.53 -16.80 -9.92
CA THR A 65 22.55 -15.36 -10.18
C THR A 65 23.93 -14.76 -9.91
N THR A 66 24.11 -13.52 -10.32
CA THR A 66 25.30 -12.72 -10.02
C THR A 66 24.93 -11.58 -9.09
N ALA A 67 25.87 -11.07 -8.30
CA ALA A 67 25.60 -9.95 -7.40
C ALA A 67 24.97 -8.72 -8.12
N PRO A 68 25.43 -8.31 -9.32
CA PRO A 68 24.78 -7.23 -10.07
C PRO A 68 23.35 -7.57 -10.49
N ALA A 69 23.10 -8.79 -10.98
CA ALA A 69 21.76 -9.22 -11.39
C ALA A 69 20.81 -9.25 -10.19
N LEU A 70 21.23 -9.86 -9.08
CA LEU A 70 20.47 -9.87 -7.83
C LEU A 70 20.13 -8.45 -7.36
N SER A 71 21.08 -7.53 -7.40
CA SER A 71 20.83 -6.14 -6.99
C SER A 71 19.80 -5.43 -7.89
N ALA A 72 19.80 -5.73 -9.18
CA ALA A 72 18.81 -5.20 -10.12
C ALA A 72 17.42 -5.78 -9.85
N SER A 73 17.32 -7.12 -9.72
CA SER A 73 16.06 -7.81 -9.42
C SER A 73 15.47 -7.39 -8.07
N LEU A 74 16.31 -7.20 -7.04
CA LEU A 74 15.88 -6.68 -5.75
C LEU A 74 15.34 -5.26 -5.84
N LEU A 75 16.05 -4.37 -6.55
CA LEU A 75 15.60 -2.99 -6.72
C LEU A 75 14.27 -2.95 -7.47
N GLU A 76 14.12 -3.75 -8.53
CA GLU A 76 12.88 -3.88 -9.29
C GLU A 76 11.72 -4.34 -8.40
N ALA A 77 11.92 -5.40 -7.60
CA ALA A 77 10.90 -5.92 -6.70
C ALA A 77 10.50 -4.89 -5.61
N ILE A 78 11.47 -4.16 -5.05
CA ILE A 78 11.19 -3.10 -4.07
C ILE A 78 10.35 -1.99 -4.70
N VAL A 79 10.74 -1.50 -5.88
CA VAL A 79 10.00 -0.44 -6.58
C VAL A 79 8.59 -0.89 -6.90
N ALA A 80 8.41 -2.11 -7.42
CA ALA A 80 7.10 -2.67 -7.70
C ALA A 80 6.23 -2.79 -6.43
N ALA A 81 6.81 -3.21 -5.31
CA ALA A 81 6.10 -3.29 -4.03
C ALA A 81 5.68 -1.90 -3.51
N GLU A 82 6.55 -0.89 -3.64
CA GLU A 82 6.24 0.50 -3.27
C GLU A 82 5.15 1.12 -4.16
N GLU A 83 5.19 0.86 -5.47
CA GLU A 83 4.17 1.29 -6.43
C GLU A 83 2.82 0.66 -6.10
N HIS A 84 2.78 -0.65 -5.83
CA HIS A 84 1.55 -1.33 -5.42
C HIS A 84 1.01 -0.77 -4.09
N ALA A 85 1.89 -0.46 -3.13
CA ALA A 85 1.48 0.20 -1.89
C ALA A 85 0.87 1.59 -2.15
N GLN A 86 1.43 2.35 -3.09
CA GLN A 86 0.91 3.64 -3.49
C GLN A 86 -0.46 3.52 -4.17
N GLU A 87 -0.64 2.54 -5.06
CA GLU A 87 -1.91 2.28 -5.73
C GLU A 87 -3.02 1.93 -4.74
N LEU A 88 -2.76 1.03 -3.79
CA LEU A 88 -3.73 0.67 -2.75
C LEU A 88 -4.14 1.88 -1.90
N ARG A 89 -3.18 2.75 -1.55
CA ARG A 89 -3.49 4.01 -0.85
C ARG A 89 -4.36 4.92 -1.70
N GLN A 90 -4.06 5.04 -2.99
CA GLN A 90 -4.83 5.89 -3.90
C GLN A 90 -6.26 5.35 -4.07
N GLN A 91 -6.42 4.04 -4.22
CA GLN A 91 -7.73 3.38 -4.29
C GLN A 91 -8.55 3.61 -3.01
N ALA A 92 -7.96 3.48 -1.83
CA ALA A 92 -8.66 3.76 -0.57
C ALA A 92 -9.09 5.22 -0.42
N LEU A 93 -8.31 6.16 -0.97
CA LEU A 93 -8.66 7.58 -1.04
C LEU A 93 -9.79 7.85 -2.04
N ASP A 94 -9.81 7.18 -3.18
CA ASP A 94 -10.81 7.39 -4.22
C ASP A 94 -12.16 6.74 -3.90
N VAL A 95 -12.18 5.59 -3.22
CA VAL A 95 -13.41 5.02 -2.63
C VAL A 95 -14.05 5.98 -1.60
N SER A 96 -13.22 6.82 -0.99
CA SER A 96 -13.66 7.83 -0.03
C SER A 96 -14.12 9.16 -0.68
N ARG A 97 -14.02 9.32 -2.01
CA ARG A 97 -14.47 10.50 -2.76
C ARG A 97 -15.84 10.25 -3.42
N PRO A 98 -16.80 11.18 -3.30
CA PRO A 98 -18.08 11.06 -4.01
C PRO A 98 -17.92 11.32 -5.52
N ARG A 99 -18.82 10.72 -6.32
CA ARG A 99 -19.12 11.13 -7.69
C ARG A 99 -19.97 12.39 -7.70
#